data_AF-A0A2C0ENV5-F1
#
_entry.id   AF-A0A2C0ENV5-F1
#
_cell.length_a   1.000
_cell.length_b   1.000
_cell.length_c   1.000
_cell.angle_alpha   90.00
_cell.angle_beta   90.00
_cell.angle_gamma   90.00
#
_symmetry.space_group_name_H-M   'P 1'
#
loop_
_entity.id
_entity.type
_entity.pdbx_description
1 polymer ?
#
loop_
_entity_poly.entity_id
_entity_poly.type
_entity_poly.pdbx_seq_one_letter_code
_entity_poly.pdbx_strand_id
1 'polypeptide(L)'
;MYNSNYYDWYRQNDKLISDIEKAIDGEFTAINCYAKLANMAPNQVEKKQILEIRNDEIRHFQNFVQIYTNLTGRQPKPKLNEGCPNTYLQGLEFAIQDEQKTVDFYLEISDETSDASMKDLLRRIAADEQNHAVWFLYYFVKTK
;
A
#
# COMPACT_ATOMS: atom_id res chain seq x y z
N MET A 1 -10.05 -26.70 30.60
CA MET A 1 -9.91 -25.31 30.10
C MET A 1 -9.04 -25.32 28.83
N TYR A 2 -9.58 -25.84 27.71
CA TYR A 2 -8.87 -25.99 26.43
C TYR A 2 -9.45 -25.06 25.34
N ASN A 3 -9.90 -23.86 25.73
CA ASN A 3 -10.73 -23.02 24.86
C ASN A 3 -10.25 -21.56 24.72
N SER A 4 -9.10 -21.17 25.29
CA SER A 4 -8.56 -19.81 25.11
C SER A 4 -7.77 -19.70 23.81
N ASN A 5 -6.78 -20.57 23.61
CA ASN A 5 -5.85 -20.50 22.48
C ASN A 5 -6.50 -20.64 21.09
N TYR A 6 -7.62 -21.37 20.99
CA TYR A 6 -8.33 -21.52 19.71
C TYR A 6 -9.07 -20.23 19.32
N TYR A 7 -9.77 -19.60 20.26
CA TYR A 7 -10.46 -18.33 20.00
C TYR A 7 -9.48 -17.19 19.70
N ASP A 8 -8.33 -17.18 20.37
CA ASP A 8 -7.28 -16.18 20.13
C ASP A 8 -6.65 -16.35 18.73
N TRP A 9 -6.42 -17.59 18.28
CA TRP A 9 -5.91 -17.88 16.93
C TRP A 9 -6.89 -17.47 15.83
N TYR A 10 -8.19 -17.77 15.98
CA TYR A 10 -9.21 -17.35 15.01
C TYR A 10 -9.31 -15.82 14.91
N ARG A 11 -9.29 -15.11 16.05
CA ARG A 11 -9.33 -13.64 16.07
C ARG A 11 -8.11 -13.00 15.41
N GLN A 12 -6.91 -13.56 15.64
CA GLN A 12 -5.69 -13.09 14.98
C GLN A 12 -5.76 -13.28 13.47
N ASN A 13 -6.32 -14.40 13.01
CA ASN A 13 -6.47 -14.69 11.58
C ASN A 13 -7.49 -13.76 10.91
N ASP A 14 -8.61 -13.47 11.59
CA ASP A 14 -9.63 -12.53 11.10
C ASP A 14 -9.08 -11.10 10.99
N LYS A 15 -8.27 -10.65 11.97
CA LYS A 15 -7.60 -9.34 11.91
C LYS A 15 -6.64 -9.29 10.72
N LEU A 16 -5.76 -10.28 10.58
CA LEU A 16 -4.81 -10.33 9.47
C LEU A 16 -5.51 -10.30 8.11
N ILE A 17 -6.58 -11.09 7.94
CA ILE A 17 -7.35 -11.08 6.69
C ILE A 17 -7.93 -9.68 6.41
N SER A 18 -8.48 -9.03 7.43
CA SER A 18 -9.00 -7.65 7.31
C SER A 18 -7.92 -6.65 6.95
N ASP A 19 -6.74 -6.76 7.56
CA ASP A 19 -5.62 -5.86 7.29
C ASP A 19 -5.06 -6.03 5.88
N ILE A 20 -4.96 -7.28 5.40
CA ILE A 20 -4.56 -7.57 4.03
C ILE A 20 -5.63 -7.09 3.03
N GLU A 21 -6.93 -7.22 3.33
CA GLU A 21 -7.99 -6.65 2.47
C GLU A 21 -7.87 -5.12 2.38
N LYS A 22 -7.57 -4.45 3.50
CA LYS A 22 -7.32 -3.01 3.54
C LYS A 22 -6.06 -2.62 2.74
N ALA A 23 -4.98 -3.40 2.82
CA ALA A 23 -3.79 -3.19 2.01
C ALA A 23 -4.11 -3.29 0.51
N ILE A 24 -4.88 -4.31 0.09
CA ILE A 24 -5.33 -4.48 -1.30
C ILE A 24 -6.10 -3.26 -1.79
N ASP A 25 -7.04 -2.73 -0.99
CA ASP A 25 -7.82 -1.54 -1.34
C ASP A 25 -6.94 -0.28 -1.41
N GLY A 26 -5.97 -0.16 -0.50
CA GLY A 26 -4.97 0.91 -0.49
C GLY A 26 -4.11 0.92 -1.76
N GLU A 27 -3.43 -0.19 -2.03
CA GLU A 27 -2.60 -0.36 -3.23
C GLU A 27 -3.39 -0.13 -4.52
N PHE A 28 -4.61 -0.66 -4.59
CA PHE A 28 -5.47 -0.44 -5.75
C PHE A 28 -5.79 1.05 -5.94
N THR A 29 -6.02 1.78 -4.85
CA THR A 29 -6.24 3.23 -4.88
C THR A 29 -4.99 3.97 -5.34
N ALA A 30 -3.81 3.62 -4.80
CA ALA A 30 -2.52 4.19 -5.19
C ALA A 30 -2.22 3.99 -6.68
N ILE A 31 -2.40 2.77 -7.21
CA ILE A 31 -2.22 2.45 -8.64
C ILE A 31 -3.04 3.36 -9.55
N ASN A 32 -4.30 3.60 -9.19
CA ASN A 32 -5.20 4.46 -9.96
C ASN A 32 -4.83 5.94 -9.80
N CYS A 33 -4.48 6.37 -8.59
CA CYS A 33 -4.10 7.75 -8.33
C CYS A 33 -2.81 8.13 -9.05
N TYR A 34 -1.78 7.28 -9.00
CA TYR A 34 -0.49 7.58 -9.58
C TYR A 34 -0.52 7.52 -11.11
N ALA A 35 -1.43 6.74 -11.70
CA ALA A 35 -1.72 6.83 -13.13
C ALA A 35 -2.23 8.22 -13.52
N LYS A 36 -3.15 8.79 -12.73
CA LYS A 36 -3.68 10.14 -12.92
C LYS A 36 -2.60 11.19 -12.67
N LEU A 37 -1.83 11.05 -11.60
CA LEU A 37 -0.76 11.97 -11.21
C LEU A 37 0.34 12.06 -12.26
N ALA A 38 0.75 10.92 -12.83
CA ALA A 38 1.71 10.87 -13.94
C ALA A 38 1.23 11.63 -15.18
N ASN A 39 -0.08 11.68 -15.45
CA ASN A 39 -0.64 12.46 -16.55
C ASN A 39 -0.65 13.97 -16.28
N MET A 40 -0.61 14.36 -15.01
CA MET A 40 -0.56 15.76 -14.57
C MET A 40 0.87 16.28 -14.38
N ALA A 41 1.89 15.40 -14.47
CA ALA A 41 3.28 15.76 -14.25
C ALA A 41 3.79 16.81 -15.26
N PRO A 42 4.55 17.83 -14.81
CA PRO A 42 4.96 18.97 -15.63
C PRO A 42 6.04 18.63 -16.66
N ASN A 43 6.74 17.50 -16.49
CA ASN A 43 7.82 17.07 -17.40
C ASN A 43 7.94 15.54 -17.45
N GLN A 44 8.69 15.05 -18.44
CA GLN A 44 8.85 13.61 -18.68
C GLN A 44 9.65 12.90 -17.59
N VAL A 45 10.55 13.59 -16.88
CA VAL A 45 11.35 12.99 -15.81
C VAL A 45 10.46 12.64 -14.63
N GLU A 46 9.65 13.60 -14.15
CA GLU A 46 8.69 13.37 -13.07
C GLU A 46 7.63 12.34 -13.46
N LYS A 47 7.09 12.46 -14.69
CA LYS A 47 6.15 11.47 -15.22
C LYS A 47 6.72 10.05 -15.17
N LYS A 48 7.97 9.87 -15.61
CA LYS A 48 8.63 8.56 -15.62
C LYS A 48 8.80 8.01 -14.21
N GLN A 49 9.26 8.83 -13.26
CA GLN A 49 9.43 8.39 -11.87
C GLN A 49 8.10 7.99 -11.23
N ILE A 50 7.02 8.77 -11.45
CA ILE A 50 5.68 8.44 -10.92
C ILE A 50 5.15 7.15 -11.54
N LEU A 51 5.43 6.88 -12.82
CA LEU A 51 5.06 5.62 -13.45
C LEU A 51 5.89 4.43 -12.94
N GLU A 52 7.14 4.65 -12.54
CA GLU A 52 7.96 3.64 -11.87
C GLU A 52 7.36 3.30 -10.51
N ILE A 53 7.08 4.30 -9.66
CA ILE A 53 6.38 4.12 -8.37
C ILE A 53 5.06 3.36 -8.57
N ARG A 54 4.24 3.77 -9.54
CA ARG A 54 2.99 3.06 -9.86
C ARG A 54 3.22 1.57 -10.18
N ASN A 55 4.31 1.22 -10.86
CA ASN A 55 4.61 -0.19 -11.16
C ASN A 55 5.04 -0.96 -9.92
N ASP A 56 5.55 -0.28 -8.90
CA ASP A 56 5.90 -0.84 -7.61
C ASP A 56 4.61 -1.16 -6.85
N GLU A 57 3.64 -0.23 -6.82
CA GLU A 57 2.30 -0.49 -6.24
C GLU A 57 1.57 -1.66 -6.92
N ILE A 58 1.72 -1.84 -8.24
CA ILE A 58 1.16 -3.01 -8.93
C ILE A 58 1.74 -4.31 -8.38
N ARG A 59 3.04 -4.33 -8.04
CA ARG A 59 3.69 -5.52 -7.47
C ARG A 59 3.26 -5.72 -6.02
N HIS A 60 3.14 -4.65 -5.24
CA HIS A 60 2.65 -4.69 -3.87
C HIS A 60 1.22 -5.24 -3.82
N PHE A 61 0.32 -4.69 -4.66
CA PHE A 61 -1.03 -5.20 -4.85
C PHE A 61 -1.06 -6.70 -5.15
N GLN A 62 -0.25 -7.17 -6.10
CA GLN A 62 -0.18 -8.59 -6.45
C GLN A 62 0.30 -9.46 -5.28
N ASN A 63 1.27 -8.98 -4.51
CA ASN A 63 1.74 -9.66 -3.31
C ASN A 63 0.61 -9.80 -2.28
N PHE A 64 -0.15 -8.74 -2.01
CA PHE A 64 -1.26 -8.79 -1.06
C PHE A 64 -2.41 -9.67 -1.56
N VAL A 65 -2.74 -9.64 -2.85
CA VAL A 65 -3.72 -10.56 -3.46
C VAL A 65 -3.31 -12.02 -3.26
N GLN A 66 -2.02 -12.34 -3.43
CA GLN A 66 -1.51 -13.68 -3.21
C GLN A 66 -1.62 -14.09 -1.73
N ILE A 67 -1.28 -13.19 -0.79
CA ILE A 67 -1.43 -13.44 0.65
C ILE A 67 -2.91 -13.69 0.99
N TYR A 68 -3.81 -12.83 0.56
CA TYR A 68 -5.25 -12.96 0.81
C TYR A 68 -5.80 -14.27 0.26
N THR A 69 -5.41 -14.63 -0.96
CA THR A 69 -5.84 -15.87 -1.60
C THR A 69 -5.35 -17.09 -0.83
N ASN A 70 -4.10 -17.06 -0.33
CA ASN A 70 -3.55 -18.13 0.50
C ASN A 70 -4.27 -18.27 1.85
N LEU A 71 -4.64 -17.15 2.48
CA LEU A 71 -5.33 -17.15 3.78
C LEU A 71 -6.80 -17.58 3.67
N THR A 72 -7.50 -17.15 2.62
CA THR A 72 -8.97 -17.26 2.52
C THR A 72 -9.46 -18.30 1.51
N GLY A 73 -8.59 -18.71 0.57
CA GLY A 73 -8.95 -19.52 -0.59
C GLY A 73 -9.80 -18.79 -1.63
N ARG A 74 -9.93 -17.46 -1.54
CA ARG A 74 -10.80 -16.64 -2.40
C ARG A 74 -10.02 -15.50 -3.05
N GLN A 75 -10.49 -15.07 -4.21
CA GLN A 75 -9.99 -13.85 -4.83
C GLN A 75 -10.61 -12.62 -4.15
N PRO A 76 -9.81 -11.58 -3.83
CA PRO A 76 -10.32 -10.34 -3.25
C PRO A 76 -11.13 -9.55 -4.28
N LYS A 77 -11.92 -8.59 -3.81
CA LYS A 77 -12.65 -7.62 -4.64
C LYS A 77 -12.20 -6.21 -4.26
N PRO A 78 -11.11 -5.72 -4.87
CA PRO A 78 -10.55 -4.42 -4.54
C PRO A 78 -11.58 -3.32 -4.71
N LYS A 79 -11.64 -2.41 -3.74
CA LYS A 79 -12.49 -1.23 -3.75
C LYS A 79 -11.62 -0.02 -3.96
N LEU A 80 -12.07 0.86 -4.85
CA LEU A 80 -11.45 2.15 -5.05
C LEU A 80 -11.94 3.07 -3.93
N ASN A 81 -11.03 3.57 -3.11
CA ASN A 81 -11.34 4.63 -2.17
C ASN A 81 -11.31 5.97 -2.93
N GLU A 82 -12.36 6.78 -2.78
CA GLU A 82 -12.38 8.13 -3.34
C GLU A 82 -11.27 8.96 -2.66
N GLY A 83 -10.42 9.62 -3.43
CA GLY A 83 -9.33 10.39 -2.80
C GLY A 83 -8.34 11.09 -3.71
N CYS A 84 -8.12 10.63 -4.95
CA CYS A 84 -7.06 11.20 -5.77
C CYS A 84 -7.42 12.62 -6.29
N PRO A 85 -6.71 13.68 -5.86
CA PRO A 85 -7.04 15.07 -6.22
C PRO A 85 -6.94 15.36 -7.74
N ASN A 86 -7.52 16.49 -8.16
CA ASN A 86 -7.58 16.90 -9.57
C ASN A 86 -6.46 17.86 -10.00
N THR A 87 -5.56 18.23 -9.08
CA THR A 87 -4.42 19.09 -9.37
C THR A 87 -3.13 18.38 -8.99
N TYR A 88 -2.04 18.69 -9.71
CA TYR A 88 -0.74 18.04 -9.48
C TYR A 88 -0.23 18.25 -8.05
N LEU A 89 -0.25 19.48 -7.56
CA LEU A 89 0.25 19.81 -6.22
C LEU A 89 -0.53 19.09 -5.10
N GLN A 90 -1.87 19.08 -5.18
CA GLN A 90 -2.70 18.35 -4.20
C GLN A 90 -2.51 16.85 -4.32
N GLY A 91 -2.32 16.33 -5.54
CA GLY A 91 -2.05 14.91 -5.75
C GLY A 91 -0.72 14.46 -5.18
N LEU A 92 0.32 15.30 -5.26
CA LEU A 92 1.60 15.06 -4.59
C LEU A 92 1.44 15.06 -3.07
N GLU A 93 0.72 16.04 -2.50
CA GLU A 93 0.45 16.08 -1.05
C GLU A 93 -0.31 14.84 -0.57
N PHE A 94 -1.35 14.44 -1.32
CA PHE A 94 -2.09 13.22 -1.06
C PHE A 94 -1.17 12.00 -1.07
N ALA A 95 -0.37 11.83 -2.12
CA ALA A 95 0.54 10.70 -2.26
C ALA A 95 1.55 10.62 -1.10
N ILE A 96 2.15 11.75 -0.69
CA ILE A 96 3.07 11.77 0.47
C ILE A 96 2.38 11.22 1.73
N GLN A 97 1.15 11.68 2.01
CA GLN A 97 0.43 11.27 3.21
C GLN A 97 -0.05 9.83 3.14
N ASP A 98 -0.43 9.37 1.95
CA ASP A 98 -0.82 7.98 1.69
C ASP A 98 0.36 7.06 1.97
N GLU A 99 1.49 7.28 1.29
CA GLU A 99 2.71 6.49 1.44
C GLU A 99 3.21 6.45 2.90
N GLN A 100 3.26 7.59 3.59
CA GLN A 100 3.69 7.63 4.99
C GLN A 100 2.80 6.80 5.92
N LYS A 101 1.48 6.83 5.72
CA LYS A 101 0.54 5.99 6.51
C LYS A 101 0.68 4.52 6.16
N THR A 102 0.97 4.23 4.90
CA THR A 102 1.18 2.86 4.40
C THR A 102 2.45 2.25 5.01
N VAL A 103 3.53 3.01 5.17
CA VAL A 103 4.74 2.58 5.91
C VAL A 103 4.38 2.09 7.31
N ASP A 104 3.70 2.94 8.10
CA ASP A 104 3.31 2.60 9.48
C ASP A 104 2.43 1.35 9.51
N PHE A 105 1.45 1.28 8.59
CA PHE A 105 0.49 0.18 8.52
C PHE A 105 1.18 -1.16 8.18
N TYR A 106 2.09 -1.18 7.22
CA TYR A 106 2.78 -2.43 6.83
C TYR A 106 3.79 -2.90 7.87
N LEU A 107 4.42 -1.97 8.60
CA LEU A 107 5.26 -2.30 9.75
C LEU A 107 4.43 -2.91 10.89
N GLU A 108 3.23 -2.38 11.16
CA GLU A 108 2.30 -2.94 12.16
C GLU A 108 1.92 -4.38 11.83
N ILE A 109 1.49 -4.67 10.60
CA ILE A 109 1.17 -6.04 10.17
C ILE A 109 2.41 -6.95 10.27
N SER A 110 3.59 -6.43 9.89
CA SER A 110 4.85 -7.15 10.00
C SER A 110 5.14 -7.58 11.44
N ASP A 111 4.92 -6.71 12.40
CA ASP A 111 5.24 -6.98 13.80
C ASP A 111 4.25 -7.95 14.46
N GLU A 112 3.01 -8.00 13.97
CA GLU A 112 1.99 -8.93 14.44
C GLU A 112 2.09 -10.34 13.84
N THR A 113 2.58 -10.47 12.60
CA THR A 113 2.66 -11.79 11.96
C THR A 113 3.79 -12.66 12.52
N SER A 114 3.50 -13.95 12.67
CA SER A 114 4.48 -14.98 13.04
C SER A 114 5.15 -15.62 11.83
N ASP A 115 4.65 -15.38 10.62
CA ASP A 115 5.25 -15.87 9.38
C ASP A 115 6.48 -15.01 9.01
N ALA A 116 7.66 -15.61 9.02
CA ALA A 116 8.91 -14.92 8.75
C ALA A 116 9.00 -14.39 7.30
N SER A 117 8.42 -15.09 6.33
CA SER A 117 8.44 -14.69 4.93
C SER A 117 7.52 -13.49 4.70
N MET A 118 6.34 -13.50 5.33
CA MET A 118 5.41 -12.37 5.30
C MET A 118 6.00 -11.14 5.99
N LYS A 119 6.65 -11.33 7.14
CA LYS A 119 7.36 -10.26 7.87
C LYS A 119 8.42 -9.58 7.00
N ASP A 120 9.28 -10.36 6.35
CA ASP A 120 10.33 -9.82 5.49
C ASP A 120 9.76 -9.12 4.25
N LEU A 121 8.68 -9.65 3.67
CA LEU A 121 7.99 -9.02 2.55
C LEU A 121 7.38 -7.67 2.94
N LEU A 122 6.62 -7.61 4.03
CA LEU A 122 5.98 -6.38 4.51
C LEU A 122 7.00 -5.29 4.84
N ARG A 123 8.15 -5.65 5.44
CA ARG A 123 9.25 -4.71 5.70
C ARG A 123 9.89 -4.16 4.44
N ARG A 124 9.97 -4.97 3.38
CA ARG A 124 10.48 -4.52 2.07
C ARG A 124 9.50 -3.56 1.42
N ILE A 125 8.21 -3.91 1.39
CA ILE A 125 7.16 -3.04 0.86
C ILE A 125 7.16 -1.71 1.62
N ALA A 126 7.18 -1.72 2.95
CA ALA A 126 7.27 -0.49 3.75
C ALA A 126 8.51 0.36 3.43
N ALA A 127 9.65 -0.26 3.10
CA ALA A 127 10.84 0.49 2.68
C ALA A 127 10.67 1.13 1.29
N ASP A 128 9.96 0.46 0.38
CA ASP A 128 9.60 0.99 -0.93
C ASP A 128 8.65 2.20 -0.77
N GLU A 129 7.60 2.09 0.06
CA GLU A 129 6.67 3.20 0.34
C GLU A 129 7.37 4.41 0.97
N GLN A 130 8.35 4.16 1.85
CA GLN A 130 9.14 5.25 2.41
C GLN A 130 9.95 5.98 1.32
N ASN A 131 10.49 5.25 0.33
CA ASN A 131 11.17 5.86 -0.81
C ASN A 131 10.18 6.62 -1.71
N HIS A 132 8.98 6.08 -1.92
CA HIS A 132 7.91 6.74 -2.69
C HIS A 132 7.52 8.07 -2.05
N ALA A 133 7.28 8.09 -0.73
CA ALA A 133 6.99 9.30 0.03
C ALA A 133 8.07 10.38 -0.15
N VAL A 134 9.36 9.98 -0.16
CA VAL A 134 10.49 10.91 -0.36
C VAL A 134 10.48 11.50 -1.77
N TRP A 135 10.20 10.70 -2.80
CA TRP A 135 10.07 11.21 -4.17
C TRP A 135 8.92 12.19 -4.33
N PHE A 136 7.74 11.85 -3.79
CA PHE A 136 6.60 12.76 -3.84
C PHE A 136 6.86 14.04 -3.05
N LEU A 137 7.54 13.96 -1.90
CA LEU A 137 7.96 15.13 -1.12
C LEU A 137 8.91 16.03 -1.92
N TYR A 138 9.89 15.43 -2.59
CA TYR A 138 10.81 16.19 -3.45
C TYR A 138 10.05 16.96 -4.55
N TYR A 139 9.11 16.32 -5.23
CA TYR A 139 8.30 16.98 -6.25
C TYR A 139 7.33 18.03 -5.68
N PHE A 140 6.76 17.79 -4.49
CA PHE A 140 5.90 18.75 -3.82
C PHE A 140 6.66 20.03 -3.47
N VAL A 141 7.85 19.89 -2.87
CA VAL A 141 8.72 21.03 -2.52
C VAL A 141 9.19 21.77 -3.77
N LYS A 142 9.47 21.06 -4.86
CA LYS A 142 9.88 21.67 -6.14
C LYS A 142 8.74 22.43 -6.84
N THR A 143 7.50 21.99 -6.66
CA THR A 143 6.31 22.56 -7.33
C THR A 143 5.72 23.75 -6.56
N LYS A 144 5.91 23.79 -5.24
CA LYS A 144 5.46 24.86 -4.34
C LYS A 144 6.35 26.10 -4.42
#